data_AF-A0A423PPR3-F1
#
_entry.id   AF-A0A423PPR3-F1
#
_cell.length_a   1.000
_cell.length_b   1.000
_cell.length_c   1.000
_cell.angle_alpha   90.00
_cell.angle_beta   90.00
_cell.angle_gamma   90.00
#
_symmetry.space_group_name_H-M   'P 1'
#
loop_
_entity.id
_entity.type
_entity.pdbx_description
1 polymer ?
#
loop_
_entity_poly.entity_id
_entity_poly.type
_entity_poly.pdbx_seq_one_letter_code
_entity_poly.pdbx_strand_id
1 'polypeptide(L)'
;MRPGLRGIVIVLGLLAATAVWPDERAADARVAVRAHNVDILVSDTISAHLIDLTAELVPRPGHPLVDLEDGGSFSIRVTAGCARLSADQLTRLFNDRILNYEPRALNDVHFIPEDGAMQVSGGVRLWHRVPPFWLAFSATTDAGVDDDGLIRLTVRDEHLLGLPVGGLLDLAHTPLDALLTVEAPGARVAGDTVIIDTRAVLPGPAIDSRPVSARLSAAGLTVCFKGDATTGAPALPADLDVPGSYLWVQGPRLAALGQEIAPARLLVAPTGKTNDPMLFRLVKSRDQIAAGHIELGIDGRMIIRPGPAQPDTPGQDR
;
A
#
# COMPACT_ATOMS: atom_id res chain seq x y z
N MET A 1 -18.62 -64.71 -36.43
CA MET A 1 -17.52 -64.17 -35.59
C MET A 1 -17.25 -62.73 -36.00
N ARG A 2 -17.05 -61.85 -35.00
CA ARG A 2 -16.86 -60.37 -35.07
C ARG A 2 -15.57 -59.97 -35.86
N PRO A 3 -15.22 -58.67 -36.02
CA PRO A 3 -15.65 -57.71 -37.05
C PRO A 3 -14.42 -56.99 -37.70
N GLY A 4 -14.61 -55.94 -38.51
CA GLY A 4 -13.47 -55.14 -39.00
C GLY A 4 -13.84 -53.79 -39.60
N LEU A 5 -13.79 -52.75 -38.75
CA LEU A 5 -13.61 -51.31 -38.98
C LEU A 5 -14.15 -50.67 -40.27
N ARG A 6 -15.18 -49.82 -40.11
CA ARG A 6 -15.46 -48.68 -41.00
C ARG A 6 -14.72 -47.45 -40.47
N GLY A 7 -13.75 -46.96 -41.24
CA GLY A 7 -13.17 -45.64 -41.04
C GLY A 7 -14.15 -44.57 -41.51
N ILE A 8 -14.39 -43.57 -40.65
CA ILE A 8 -15.06 -42.33 -41.01
C ILE A 8 -14.03 -41.22 -40.81
N VAL A 9 -13.60 -40.65 -41.93
CA VAL A 9 -12.83 -39.41 -42.01
C VAL A 9 -13.85 -38.26 -41.94
N ILE A 10 -13.78 -37.42 -40.91
CA ILE A 10 -14.48 -36.13 -40.88
C ILE A 10 -13.46 -35.04 -41.16
N VAL A 11 -13.65 -34.41 -42.32
CA VAL A 11 -12.91 -33.24 -42.79
C VAL A 11 -13.37 -32.04 -41.95
N LEU A 12 -12.42 -31.40 -41.25
CA LEU A 12 -12.64 -30.16 -40.53
C LEU A 12 -12.44 -28.99 -41.48
N GLY A 13 -13.46 -28.16 -41.64
CA GLY A 13 -13.32 -26.88 -42.32
C GLY A 13 -14.59 -26.06 -42.18
N LEU A 14 -14.58 -25.07 -41.29
CA LEU A 14 -15.22 -23.79 -41.55
C LEU A 14 -14.66 -22.71 -40.61
N LEU A 15 -14.41 -21.54 -41.21
CA LEU A 15 -13.97 -20.30 -40.59
C LEU A 15 -14.79 -19.93 -39.35
N ALA A 16 -14.11 -19.51 -38.29
CA ALA A 16 -14.68 -18.59 -37.30
C ALA A 16 -13.69 -17.45 -37.12
N ALA A 17 -14.12 -16.24 -37.49
CA ALA A 17 -13.48 -15.00 -37.11
C ALA A 17 -13.29 -14.99 -35.59
N THR A 18 -12.07 -14.76 -35.12
CA THR A 18 -11.79 -14.55 -33.70
C THR A 18 -12.37 -13.19 -33.31
N ALA A 19 -13.66 -13.19 -32.98
CA ALA A 19 -14.22 -12.19 -32.09
C ALA A 19 -13.36 -12.24 -30.81
N VAL A 20 -12.68 -11.13 -30.49
CA VAL A 20 -12.09 -10.95 -29.16
C VAL A 20 -13.26 -10.84 -28.20
N TRP A 21 -13.70 -11.99 -27.69
CA TRP A 21 -14.58 -12.02 -26.54
C TRP A 21 -13.79 -11.43 -25.35
N PRO A 22 -14.35 -10.50 -24.58
CA PRO A 22 -13.74 -10.13 -23.29
C PRO A 22 -13.55 -11.42 -22.49
N ASP A 23 -12.33 -11.71 -22.05
CA ASP A 23 -11.99 -12.96 -21.38
C ASP A 23 -12.69 -13.00 -20.02
N GLU A 24 -13.83 -13.70 -19.93
CA GLU A 24 -14.57 -13.93 -18.67
C GLU A 24 -13.65 -14.52 -17.58
N ARG A 25 -12.54 -15.17 -17.99
CA ARG A 25 -11.51 -15.70 -17.08
C ARG A 25 -10.75 -14.64 -16.28
N ALA A 26 -10.75 -13.37 -16.71
CA ALA A 26 -10.09 -12.28 -15.98
C ALA A 26 -10.96 -11.76 -14.83
N ALA A 27 -12.29 -11.81 -14.97
CA ALA A 27 -13.23 -11.42 -13.91
C ALA A 27 -13.19 -12.40 -12.72
N ASP A 28 -12.81 -13.64 -12.98
CA ASP A 28 -12.75 -14.76 -12.04
C ASP A 28 -11.32 -15.07 -11.56
N ALA A 29 -10.36 -14.15 -11.72
CA ALA A 29 -8.97 -14.30 -11.28
C ALA A 29 -8.60 -13.39 -10.10
N ARG A 30 -9.60 -13.00 -9.30
CA ARG A 30 -9.41 -12.23 -8.07
C ARG A 30 -8.75 -13.08 -7.00
N VAL A 31 -7.82 -12.49 -6.25
CA VAL A 31 -7.07 -13.19 -5.21
C VAL A 31 -7.31 -12.49 -3.87
N ALA A 32 -7.88 -13.20 -2.91
CA ALA A 32 -8.08 -12.69 -1.57
C ALA A 32 -6.77 -12.79 -0.76
N VAL A 33 -6.50 -11.77 0.03
CA VAL A 33 -5.30 -11.66 0.86
C VAL A 33 -5.72 -11.30 2.29
N ARG A 34 -5.15 -12.00 3.26
CA ARG A 34 -5.22 -11.65 4.68
C ARG A 34 -3.81 -11.48 5.21
N ALA A 35 -3.52 -10.32 5.78
CA ALA A 35 -2.25 -10.01 6.42
C ALA A 35 -2.45 -9.79 7.92
N HIS A 36 -1.50 -10.26 8.72
CA HIS A 36 -1.46 -10.04 10.15
C HIS A 36 -0.02 -9.79 10.57
N ASN A 37 0.23 -8.65 11.22
CA ASN A 37 1.53 -8.25 11.73
C ASN A 37 2.65 -8.33 10.67
N VAL A 38 2.46 -7.64 9.55
CA VAL A 38 3.39 -7.66 8.40
C VAL A 38 3.80 -6.26 8.00
N ASP A 39 5.10 -5.99 7.92
CA ASP A 39 5.62 -4.80 7.28
C ASP A 39 5.74 -5.03 5.77
N ILE A 40 4.86 -4.41 4.99
CA ILE A 40 4.91 -4.47 3.53
C ILE A 40 5.75 -3.33 3.00
N LEU A 41 6.81 -3.64 2.26
CA LEU A 41 7.50 -2.65 1.44
C LEU A 41 6.64 -2.32 0.22
N VAL A 42 6.23 -1.06 0.14
CA VAL A 42 5.43 -0.50 -0.95
C VAL A 42 6.35 0.16 -2.00
N SER A 43 7.51 0.66 -1.55
CA SER A 43 8.67 1.02 -2.36
C SER A 43 9.96 0.61 -1.66
N ASP A 44 11.09 0.93 -2.27
CA ASP A 44 12.43 0.69 -1.73
C ASP A 44 12.67 1.44 -0.40
N THR A 45 11.94 2.54 -0.16
CA THR A 45 12.11 3.41 1.02
C THR A 45 10.90 3.45 1.96
N ILE A 46 9.71 3.06 1.50
CA ILE A 46 8.46 3.20 2.25
C ILE A 46 7.88 1.82 2.58
N SER A 47 7.72 1.55 3.88
CA SER A 47 6.98 0.38 4.36
C SER A 47 5.76 0.78 5.19
N ALA A 48 4.70 -0.01 5.06
CA ALA A 48 3.49 0.10 5.86
C ALA A 48 3.33 -1.14 6.74
N HIS A 49 3.10 -0.93 8.03
CA HIS A 49 2.84 -1.98 8.99
C HIS A 49 1.37 -2.39 8.93
N LEU A 50 1.08 -3.56 8.38
CA LEU A 50 -0.25 -4.16 8.39
C LEU A 50 -0.47 -4.84 9.74
N ILE A 51 -1.30 -4.22 10.59
CA ILE A 51 -1.66 -4.78 11.90
C ILE A 51 -2.49 -6.04 11.67
N ASP A 52 -3.58 -5.85 10.93
CA ASP A 52 -4.56 -6.84 10.55
C ASP A 52 -5.26 -6.26 9.34
N LEU A 53 -5.13 -6.88 8.17
CA LEU A 53 -5.68 -6.32 6.93
C LEU A 53 -6.25 -7.42 6.06
N THR A 54 -7.42 -7.17 5.48
CA THR A 54 -7.94 -7.97 4.36
C THR A 54 -8.00 -7.12 3.10
N ALA A 55 -7.56 -7.72 2.00
CA ALA A 55 -7.58 -7.10 0.69
C ALA A 55 -7.91 -8.13 -0.40
N GLU A 56 -8.22 -7.61 -1.58
CA GLU A 56 -8.40 -8.37 -2.80
C GLU A 56 -7.46 -7.82 -3.87
N LEU A 57 -6.66 -8.69 -4.48
CA LEU A 57 -5.89 -8.37 -5.67
C LEU A 57 -6.78 -8.59 -6.88
N VAL A 58 -6.96 -7.54 -7.66
CA VAL A 58 -7.86 -7.52 -8.82
C VAL A 58 -7.01 -7.32 -10.08
N PRO A 59 -7.03 -8.25 -11.04
CA PRO A 59 -6.34 -8.06 -12.32
C PRO A 59 -6.77 -6.77 -13.01
N ARG A 60 -5.80 -6.05 -13.59
CA ARG A 60 -6.09 -4.86 -14.38
C ARG A 60 -6.57 -5.22 -15.79
N PRO A 61 -7.37 -4.35 -16.44
CA PRO A 61 -7.76 -4.54 -17.83
C PRO A 61 -6.54 -4.83 -18.72
N GLY A 62 -6.61 -5.88 -19.53
CA GLY A 62 -5.50 -6.33 -20.38
C GLY A 62 -4.58 -7.39 -19.74
N HIS A 63 -4.73 -7.68 -18.44
CA HIS A 63 -4.02 -8.76 -17.76
C HIS A 63 -4.97 -9.93 -17.44
N PRO A 64 -4.60 -11.18 -17.76
CA PRO A 64 -5.49 -12.33 -17.57
C PRO A 64 -5.58 -12.84 -16.12
N LEU A 65 -4.62 -12.48 -15.27
CA LEU A 65 -4.52 -12.86 -13.85
C LEU A 65 -3.63 -11.89 -13.08
N VAL A 66 -3.58 -12.04 -11.76
CA VAL A 66 -2.66 -11.31 -10.86
C VAL A 66 -1.25 -11.89 -10.97
N ASP A 67 -0.28 -11.10 -11.40
CA ASP A 67 1.15 -11.45 -11.41
C ASP A 67 1.88 -10.67 -10.33
N LEU A 68 2.40 -11.36 -9.31
CA LEU A 68 3.11 -10.74 -8.19
C LEU A 68 4.50 -10.20 -8.57
N GLU A 69 5.04 -10.58 -9.75
CA GLU A 69 6.28 -10.05 -10.28
C GLU A 69 6.06 -8.74 -11.07
N ASP A 70 4.84 -8.54 -11.59
CA ASP A 70 4.43 -7.33 -12.29
C ASP A 70 3.37 -6.56 -11.47
N GLY A 71 3.83 -5.57 -10.70
CA GLY A 71 2.93 -4.64 -10.00
C GLY A 71 1.99 -3.89 -10.94
N GLY A 72 2.28 -3.81 -12.24
CA GLY A 72 1.43 -3.32 -13.32
C GLY A 72 0.19 -4.18 -13.59
N SER A 73 0.21 -5.47 -13.23
CA SER A 73 -0.83 -6.42 -13.62
C SER A 73 -2.10 -6.39 -12.77
N PHE A 74 -2.06 -5.79 -11.58
CA PHE A 74 -3.19 -5.79 -10.65
C PHE A 74 -3.34 -4.46 -9.88
N SER A 75 -4.51 -4.31 -9.27
CA SER A 75 -4.80 -3.32 -8.24
C SER A 75 -5.12 -4.01 -6.92
N ILE A 76 -4.82 -3.36 -5.80
CA ILE A 76 -5.12 -3.85 -4.45
C ILE A 76 -6.37 -3.13 -3.96
N ARG A 77 -7.44 -3.87 -3.68
CA ARG A 77 -8.63 -3.35 -3.01
C ARG A 77 -8.60 -3.71 -1.54
N VAL A 78 -8.43 -2.73 -0.68
CA VAL A 78 -8.48 -2.95 0.78
C VAL A 78 -9.93 -3.01 1.23
N THR A 79 -10.32 -4.10 1.90
CA THR A 79 -11.72 -4.31 2.32
C THR A 79 -11.94 -4.05 3.80
N ALA A 80 -11.00 -4.44 4.66
CA ALA A 80 -11.15 -4.34 6.10
C ALA A 80 -9.82 -4.34 6.87
N GLY A 81 -9.86 -3.92 8.14
CA GLY A 81 -8.71 -3.93 9.04
C GLY A 81 -7.97 -2.59 9.16
N CYS A 82 -6.73 -2.62 9.63
CA CYS A 82 -5.92 -1.43 9.92
C CYS A 82 -4.46 -1.60 9.47
N ALA A 83 -3.87 -0.49 9.00
CA ALA A 83 -2.45 -0.34 8.73
C ALA A 83 -1.88 0.85 9.50
N ARG A 84 -0.57 0.86 9.71
CA ARG A 84 0.16 1.93 10.38
C ARG A 84 1.40 2.35 9.58
N LEU A 85 1.60 3.65 9.46
CA LEU A 85 2.84 4.26 9.01
C LEU A 85 3.53 4.87 10.24
N SER A 86 4.77 4.46 10.54
CA SER A 86 5.53 5.08 11.62
C SER A 86 5.88 6.53 11.28
N ALA A 87 6.31 7.31 12.28
CA ALA A 87 6.75 8.68 12.08
C ALA A 87 7.85 8.78 11.01
N ASP A 88 8.86 7.90 11.06
CA ASP A 88 9.92 7.83 10.05
C ASP A 88 9.40 7.53 8.64
N GLN A 89 8.40 6.63 8.52
CA GLN A 89 7.79 6.29 7.23
C GLN A 89 6.95 7.45 6.69
N LEU A 90 6.26 8.19 7.56
CA LEU A 90 5.53 9.41 7.18
C LEU A 90 6.49 10.49 6.70
N THR A 91 7.59 10.72 7.43
CA THR A 91 8.66 11.64 7.03
C THR A 91 9.19 11.29 5.64
N ARG A 92 9.48 10.00 5.37
CA ARG A 92 9.90 9.55 4.03
C ARG A 92 8.82 9.75 2.98
N LEU A 93 7.59 9.34 3.24
CA LEU A 93 6.46 9.51 2.31
C LEU A 93 6.28 10.98 1.92
N PHE A 94 6.38 11.89 2.90
CA PHE A 94 6.25 13.31 2.65
C PHE A 94 7.38 13.83 1.78
N ASN A 95 8.65 13.61 2.17
CA ASN A 95 9.78 14.17 1.45
C ASN A 95 10.01 13.53 0.07
N ASP A 96 9.84 12.21 -0.05
CA ASP A 96 10.11 11.48 -1.29
C ASP A 96 8.98 11.64 -2.31
N ARG A 97 7.74 11.90 -1.84
CA ARG A 97 6.55 11.83 -2.71
C ARG A 97 5.63 13.04 -2.66
N ILE A 98 5.15 13.42 -1.49
CA ILE A 98 4.19 14.54 -1.37
C ILE A 98 4.87 15.88 -1.66
N LEU A 99 6.14 16.06 -1.29
CA LEU A 99 6.87 17.30 -1.49
C LEU A 99 7.62 17.36 -2.84
N ASN A 100 7.41 16.35 -3.70
CA ASN A 100 7.99 16.30 -5.03
C ASN A 100 7.15 17.11 -6.04
N TYR A 101 7.08 18.42 -5.84
CA TYR A 101 6.43 19.38 -6.74
C TYR A 101 7.26 20.67 -6.83
N GLU A 102 7.08 21.44 -7.89
CA GLU A 102 7.67 22.77 -8.03
C GLU A 102 6.62 23.73 -8.60
N PRO A 103 6.56 24.99 -8.15
CA PRO A 103 7.32 25.61 -7.06
C PRO A 103 6.99 25.07 -5.65
N ARG A 104 7.96 24.54 -4.89
CA ARG A 104 7.68 24.01 -3.54
C ARG A 104 7.56 25.05 -2.42
N ALA A 105 6.48 24.97 -1.64
CA ALA A 105 6.21 25.79 -0.46
C ALA A 105 6.66 25.14 0.86
N LEU A 106 6.90 23.82 0.87
CA LEU A 106 7.36 23.06 2.03
C LEU A 106 8.59 22.23 1.65
N ASN A 107 9.49 22.02 2.60
CA ASN A 107 10.61 21.09 2.47
C ASN A 107 11.01 20.50 3.83
N ASP A 108 11.74 19.38 3.78
CA ASP A 108 12.37 18.75 4.94
C ASP A 108 11.39 18.55 6.11
N VAL A 109 10.23 17.95 5.80
CA VAL A 109 9.15 17.75 6.77
C VAL A 109 9.45 16.53 7.64
N HIS A 110 9.44 16.70 8.96
CA HIS A 110 9.70 15.66 9.95
C HIS A 110 8.49 15.45 10.85
N PHE A 111 8.05 14.20 10.98
CA PHE A 111 7.08 13.76 11.98
C PHE A 111 7.82 13.26 13.22
N ILE A 112 7.50 13.82 14.39
CA ILE A 112 8.20 13.57 15.64
C ILE A 112 7.17 13.19 16.72
N PRO A 113 7.26 12.00 17.32
CA PRO A 113 6.44 11.64 18.48
C PRO A 113 6.75 12.53 19.68
N GLU A 114 5.74 13.20 20.24
CA GLU A 114 5.89 14.09 21.39
C GLU A 114 4.67 13.99 22.32
N ASP A 115 4.88 13.66 23.59
CA ASP A 115 3.86 13.65 24.66
C ASP A 115 2.48 13.06 24.30
N GLY A 116 2.49 11.93 23.59
CA GLY A 116 1.26 11.22 23.17
C GLY A 116 0.58 11.80 21.93
N ALA A 117 1.12 12.88 21.37
CA ALA A 117 0.73 13.48 20.11
C ALA A 117 1.85 13.31 19.06
N MET A 118 1.66 13.93 17.90
CA MET A 118 2.66 14.00 16.85
C MET A 118 2.91 15.46 16.49
N GLN A 119 4.16 15.88 16.67
CA GLN A 119 4.65 17.15 16.18
C GLN A 119 5.12 16.99 14.74
N VAL A 120 4.86 17.99 13.92
CA VAL A 120 5.36 18.12 12.56
C VAL A 120 6.25 19.36 12.50
N SER A 121 7.42 19.22 11.92
CA SER A 121 8.35 20.33 11.71
C SER A 121 8.90 20.33 10.29
N GLY A 122 9.47 21.44 9.86
CA GLY A 122 10.17 21.51 8.58
C GLY A 122 10.45 22.94 8.15
N GLY A 123 10.75 23.11 6.87
CA GLY A 123 10.91 24.41 6.26
C GLY A 123 9.69 24.82 5.44
N VAL A 124 9.35 26.10 5.52
CA VAL A 124 8.25 26.71 4.78
C VAL A 124 8.75 27.93 4.02
N ARG A 125 8.27 28.11 2.78
CA ARG A 125 8.58 29.26 1.93
C ARG A 125 7.28 29.91 1.49
N LEU A 126 7.16 31.21 1.78
CA LEU A 126 5.96 32.00 1.54
C LEU A 126 6.09 32.73 0.20
N TRP A 127 5.53 32.13 -0.86
CA TRP A 127 5.78 32.50 -2.27
C TRP A 127 5.34 33.91 -2.68
N HIS A 128 4.60 34.63 -1.84
CA HIS A 128 3.98 35.91 -2.22
C HIS A 128 4.08 37.03 -1.18
N ARG A 129 4.77 36.87 -0.04
CA ARG A 129 4.70 37.86 1.06
C ARG A 129 5.99 38.14 1.85
N VAL A 130 6.99 37.25 1.82
CA VAL A 130 8.16 37.26 2.76
C VAL A 130 9.44 36.94 1.98
N PRO A 131 10.68 37.22 2.45
CA PRO A 131 11.89 37.18 1.60
C PRO A 131 12.25 35.75 1.12
N PRO A 132 13.21 35.59 0.18
CA PRO A 132 13.44 34.35 -0.58
C PRO A 132 14.12 33.21 0.22
N PHE A 133 14.00 33.20 1.55
CA PHE A 133 14.60 32.20 2.42
C PHE A 133 13.56 31.26 3.04
N TRP A 134 14.02 30.10 3.50
CA TRP A 134 13.20 29.11 4.21
C TRP A 134 13.03 29.50 5.67
N LEU A 135 11.81 29.40 6.19
CA LEU A 135 11.48 29.60 7.58
C LEU A 135 11.26 28.24 8.25
N ALA A 136 11.80 28.03 9.45
CA ALA A 136 11.49 26.84 10.22
C ALA A 136 10.07 26.94 10.79
N PHE A 137 9.28 25.88 10.65
CA PHE A 137 7.98 25.73 11.29
C PHE A 137 7.95 24.50 12.20
N SER A 138 7.08 24.56 13.21
CA SER A 138 6.70 23.42 14.03
C SER A 138 5.24 23.53 14.42
N ALA A 139 4.50 22.43 14.40
CA ALA A 139 3.08 22.39 14.71
C ALA A 139 2.69 21.03 15.29
N THR A 140 1.59 20.96 16.01
CA THR A 140 0.93 19.69 16.32
C THR A 140 -0.01 19.33 15.16
N THR A 141 -0.34 18.06 15.00
CA THR A 141 -1.23 17.65 13.90
C THR A 141 -2.18 16.54 14.37
N ASP A 142 -3.43 16.68 13.97
CA ASP A 142 -4.45 15.65 14.13
C ASP A 142 -4.72 14.95 12.79
N ALA A 143 -5.12 13.68 12.83
CA ALA A 143 -5.55 12.95 11.65
C ALA A 143 -7.04 12.62 11.71
N GLY A 144 -7.68 12.63 10.55
CA GLY A 144 -9.06 12.22 10.34
C GLY A 144 -9.28 11.71 8.92
N VAL A 145 -10.52 11.36 8.61
CA VAL A 145 -10.95 10.97 7.27
C VAL A 145 -12.18 11.79 6.91
N ASP A 146 -12.29 12.23 5.67
CA ASP A 146 -13.49 12.90 5.16
C ASP A 146 -14.52 11.93 4.56
N ASP A 147 -15.65 12.46 4.11
CA ASP A 147 -16.76 11.67 3.56
C ASP A 147 -16.39 10.95 2.25
N ASP A 148 -15.35 11.41 1.54
CA ASP A 148 -14.84 10.81 0.32
C ASP A 148 -13.80 9.70 0.58
N GLY A 149 -13.42 9.50 1.84
CA GLY A 149 -12.38 8.55 2.25
C GLY A 149 -10.97 9.08 2.04
N LEU A 150 -10.77 10.39 1.99
CA LEU A 150 -9.45 11.00 1.93
C LEU A 150 -8.92 11.23 3.35
N ILE A 151 -7.61 11.05 3.52
CA ILE A 151 -6.97 11.30 4.81
C ILE A 151 -6.79 12.79 4.98
N ARG A 152 -7.23 13.31 6.13
CA ARG A 152 -7.05 14.71 6.53
C ARG A 152 -6.04 14.80 7.65
N LEU A 153 -5.00 15.60 7.44
CA LEU A 153 -4.07 16.02 8.49
C LEU A 153 -4.35 17.47 8.80
N THR A 154 -4.95 17.74 9.96
CA THR A 154 -5.30 19.10 10.40
C THR A 154 -4.19 19.64 11.29
N VAL A 155 -3.57 20.73 10.87
CA VAL A 155 -2.48 21.36 11.63
C VAL A 155 -3.06 22.14 12.81
N ARG A 156 -2.40 22.04 13.97
CA ARG A 156 -2.77 22.68 15.24
C ARG A 156 -1.53 23.32 15.87
N ASP A 157 -1.73 24.28 16.77
CA ASP A 157 -0.68 24.92 17.59
C ASP A 157 0.58 25.29 16.81
N GLU A 158 0.39 26.09 15.76
CA GLU A 158 1.45 26.44 14.81
C GLU A 158 2.45 27.43 15.42
N HIS A 159 3.74 27.16 15.18
CA HIS A 159 4.86 28.03 15.49
C HIS A 159 5.74 28.23 14.25
N LEU A 160 6.15 29.48 13.99
CA LEU A 160 7.15 29.85 12.97
C LEU A 160 8.33 30.50 13.65
N LEU A 161 9.55 30.00 13.38
CA LEU A 161 10.77 30.44 14.06
C LEU A 161 10.65 30.38 15.60
N GLY A 162 9.87 29.44 16.13
CA GLY A 162 9.59 29.31 17.58
C GLY A 162 8.63 30.36 18.15
N LEU A 163 8.05 31.23 17.31
CA LEU A 163 7.02 32.18 17.71
C LEU A 163 5.63 31.63 17.36
N PRO A 164 4.62 31.75 18.24
CA PRO A 164 3.26 31.31 17.95
C PRO A 164 2.70 32.13 16.78
N VAL A 165 2.31 31.46 15.69
CA VAL A 165 1.78 32.15 14.48
C VAL A 165 0.29 32.38 14.52
N GLY A 166 -0.47 31.63 15.32
CA GLY A 166 -1.92 31.78 15.41
C GLY A 166 -2.34 33.24 15.62
N GLY A 167 -1.64 33.96 16.51
CA GLY A 167 -1.91 35.39 16.75
C GLY A 167 -1.47 36.34 15.64
N LEU A 168 -0.53 35.96 14.76
CA LEU A 168 -0.08 36.77 13.62
C LEU A 168 -0.95 36.53 12.37
N LEU A 169 -1.40 35.28 12.16
CA LEU A 169 -2.27 34.87 11.06
C LEU A 169 -3.72 35.35 11.26
N ASP A 170 -4.22 35.32 12.51
CA ASP A 170 -5.54 35.86 12.87
C ASP A 170 -5.65 37.37 12.63
N LEU A 171 -4.58 38.13 12.94
CA LEU A 171 -4.53 39.58 12.68
C LEU A 171 -4.62 39.91 11.17
N ALA A 172 -4.21 38.97 10.31
CA ALA A 172 -4.19 39.12 8.86
C ALA A 172 -5.32 38.37 8.13
N HIS A 173 -6.20 37.64 8.84
CA HIS A 173 -7.31 36.85 8.27
C HIS A 173 -6.89 35.97 7.07
N THR A 174 -5.66 35.45 7.07
CA THR A 174 -5.12 34.73 5.92
C THR A 174 -4.97 33.25 6.27
N PRO A 175 -5.78 32.35 5.69
CA PRO A 175 -5.67 30.92 5.91
C PRO A 175 -4.34 30.37 5.35
N LEU A 176 -3.88 29.21 5.85
CA LEU A 176 -2.59 28.61 5.49
C LEU A 176 -2.49 28.30 3.98
N ASP A 177 -3.60 27.92 3.34
CA ASP A 177 -3.70 27.72 1.88
C ASP A 177 -3.47 28.99 1.05
N ALA A 178 -3.78 30.17 1.59
CA ALA A 178 -3.46 31.45 0.96
C ALA A 178 -1.96 31.80 1.05
N LEU A 179 -1.20 31.05 1.86
CA LEU A 179 0.24 31.20 2.06
C LEU A 179 1.05 30.06 1.43
N LEU A 180 0.46 28.87 1.34
CA LEU A 180 1.07 27.64 0.86
C LEU A 180 0.25 27.04 -0.28
N THR A 181 0.74 27.18 -1.50
CA THR A 181 0.27 26.35 -2.61
C THR A 181 0.99 25.01 -2.54
N VAL A 182 0.35 24.01 -1.94
CA VAL A 182 0.77 22.61 -2.05
C VAL A 182 -0.17 21.94 -3.05
N GLU A 183 0.30 21.80 -4.28
CA GLU A 183 -0.36 21.02 -5.32
C GLU A 183 0.57 19.87 -5.69
N ALA A 184 0.44 18.77 -4.97
CA ALA A 184 1.19 17.56 -5.23
C ALA A 184 0.28 16.46 -5.78
N PRO A 185 0.80 15.53 -6.61
CA PRO A 185 0.03 14.37 -7.02
C PRO A 185 -0.47 13.58 -5.79
N GLY A 186 -1.79 13.58 -5.59
CA GLY A 186 -2.43 12.90 -4.46
C GLY A 186 -2.38 13.63 -3.12
N ALA A 187 -1.96 14.89 -3.07
CA ALA A 187 -2.05 15.70 -1.85
C ALA A 187 -2.29 17.19 -2.16
N ARG A 188 -3.18 17.81 -1.39
CA ARG A 188 -3.50 19.23 -1.51
C ARG A 188 -3.70 19.87 -0.15
N VAL A 189 -3.48 21.17 -0.05
CA VAL A 189 -3.83 21.95 1.15
C VAL A 189 -5.17 22.66 0.94
N ALA A 190 -6.02 22.65 1.97
CA ALA A 190 -7.27 23.39 2.01
C ALA A 190 -7.46 23.94 3.43
N GLY A 191 -7.43 25.27 3.58
CA GLY A 191 -7.36 25.91 4.90
C GLY A 191 -6.13 25.46 5.69
N ASP A 192 -6.36 24.94 6.90
CA ASP A 192 -5.38 24.38 7.85
C ASP A 192 -5.14 22.87 7.67
N THR A 193 -5.72 22.27 6.63
CA THR A 193 -5.77 20.82 6.45
C THR A 193 -5.01 20.38 5.20
N VAL A 194 -4.11 19.41 5.36
CA VAL A 194 -3.53 18.65 4.24
C VAL A 194 -4.44 17.46 3.95
N ILE A 195 -4.97 17.39 2.73
CA ILE A 195 -5.83 16.32 2.25
C ILE A 195 -5.00 15.39 1.37
N ILE A 196 -4.96 14.11 1.71
CA ILE A 196 -4.14 13.09 1.07
C ILE A 196 -5.04 12.01 0.47
N ASP A 197 -4.86 11.78 -0.82
CA ASP A 197 -5.44 10.66 -1.56
C ASP A 197 -4.41 9.52 -1.65
N THR A 198 -4.61 8.49 -0.82
CA THR A 198 -3.73 7.32 -0.76
C THR A 198 -3.63 6.58 -2.09
N ARG A 199 -4.63 6.71 -2.97
CA ARG A 199 -4.67 6.05 -4.29
C ARG A 199 -3.66 6.66 -5.27
N ALA A 200 -3.25 7.90 -5.02
CA ALA A 200 -2.32 8.65 -5.87
C ALA A 200 -0.94 8.84 -5.22
N VAL A 201 -0.87 8.85 -3.88
CA VAL A 201 0.38 9.09 -3.14
C VAL A 201 1.25 7.84 -2.99
N LEU A 202 0.66 6.65 -2.87
CA LEU A 202 1.43 5.44 -2.61
C LEU A 202 2.07 4.90 -3.91
N PRO A 203 3.37 4.54 -3.89
CA PRO A 203 4.02 3.89 -5.02
C PRO A 203 3.51 2.44 -5.21
N GLY A 204 3.75 1.84 -6.38
CA GLY A 204 3.45 0.43 -6.63
C GLY A 204 2.11 0.16 -7.35
N PRO A 205 1.50 -1.04 -7.19
CA PRO A 205 0.20 -1.35 -7.79
C PRO A 205 -0.85 -0.35 -7.29
N ALA A 206 -1.84 -0.04 -8.14
CA ALA A 206 -2.89 0.92 -7.75
C ALA A 206 -3.64 0.39 -6.52
N ILE A 207 -3.70 1.19 -5.45
CA ILE A 207 -4.38 0.82 -4.21
C ILE A 207 -5.75 1.50 -4.18
N ASP A 208 -6.83 0.73 -4.34
CA ASP A 208 -8.20 1.15 -4.07
C ASP A 208 -8.48 0.98 -2.58
N SER A 209 -8.34 2.08 -1.83
CA SER A 209 -8.57 2.09 -0.39
C SER A 209 -9.54 3.21 -0.04
N ARG A 210 -10.47 2.91 0.88
CA ARG A 210 -11.45 3.85 1.43
C ARG A 210 -11.39 3.77 2.95
N PRO A 211 -10.44 4.46 3.58
CA PRO A 211 -10.37 4.49 5.03
C PRO A 211 -11.66 5.02 5.63
N VAL A 212 -11.98 4.57 6.84
CA VAL A 212 -13.12 5.06 7.63
C VAL A 212 -12.65 5.77 8.90
N SER A 213 -11.37 5.61 9.24
CA SER A 213 -10.72 6.36 10.31
C SER A 213 -9.23 6.47 10.06
N ALA A 214 -8.67 7.58 10.51
CA ALA A 214 -7.24 7.81 10.59
C ALA A 214 -6.97 8.46 11.94
N ARG A 215 -5.90 8.04 12.61
CA ARG A 215 -5.49 8.58 13.91
C ARG A 215 -4.00 8.70 13.96
N LEU A 216 -3.52 9.86 14.38
CA LEU A 216 -2.12 10.11 14.64
C LEU A 216 -1.85 9.89 16.12
N SER A 217 -0.75 9.22 16.44
CA SER A 217 -0.30 9.00 17.82
C SER A 217 1.22 8.89 17.83
N ALA A 218 1.83 8.70 19.01
CA ALA A 218 3.27 8.46 19.11
C ALA A 218 3.78 7.26 18.29
N ALA A 219 2.90 6.28 17.98
CA ALA A 219 3.25 5.15 17.12
C ALA A 219 3.25 5.49 15.61
N GLY A 220 2.76 6.67 15.24
CA GLY A 220 2.57 7.13 13.86
C GLY A 220 1.09 7.19 13.44
N LEU A 221 0.84 7.21 12.13
CA LEU A 221 -0.48 7.31 11.53
C LEU A 221 -1.09 5.92 11.38
N THR A 222 -2.14 5.64 12.15
CA THR A 222 -2.94 4.42 12.00
C THR A 222 -4.17 4.72 11.15
N VAL A 223 -4.37 3.96 10.08
CA VAL A 223 -5.48 4.08 9.13
C VAL A 223 -6.27 2.78 9.17
N CYS A 224 -7.58 2.87 9.39
CA CYS A 224 -8.47 1.70 9.41
C CYS A 224 -9.58 1.80 8.38
N PHE A 225 -10.01 0.64 7.92
CA PHE A 225 -11.01 0.39 6.89
C PHE A 225 -12.26 -0.23 7.52
N LYS A 226 -13.33 -0.36 6.75
CA LYS A 226 -14.62 -0.84 7.25
C LYS A 226 -14.52 -2.29 7.74
N GLY A 227 -15.06 -2.56 8.93
CA GLY A 227 -15.06 -3.91 9.51
C GLY A 227 -13.71 -4.30 10.11
N ASP A 228 -13.68 -5.44 10.78
CA ASP A 228 -12.42 -6.05 11.21
C ASP A 228 -11.77 -6.84 10.07
N ALA A 229 -10.50 -7.18 10.20
CA ALA A 229 -9.78 -7.93 9.18
C ALA A 229 -10.28 -9.38 8.99
N THR A 230 -11.35 -9.82 9.67
CA THR A 230 -12.02 -11.10 9.39
C THR A 230 -13.21 -10.94 8.44
N THR A 231 -13.71 -9.71 8.28
CA THR A 231 -14.83 -9.38 7.40
C THR A 231 -14.44 -9.58 5.94
N GLY A 232 -15.02 -10.60 5.30
CA GLY A 232 -14.70 -10.95 3.90
C GLY A 232 -13.31 -11.55 3.70
N ALA A 233 -12.63 -11.94 4.78
CA ALA A 233 -11.30 -12.51 4.71
C ALA A 233 -11.33 -13.95 4.17
N PRO A 234 -10.28 -14.37 3.41
CA PRO A 234 -10.13 -15.76 3.04
C PRO A 234 -10.00 -16.62 4.31
N ALA A 235 -10.74 -17.73 4.32
CA ALA A 235 -10.72 -18.66 5.44
C ALA A 235 -9.33 -19.28 5.58
N LEU A 236 -8.78 -19.25 6.79
CA LEU A 236 -7.57 -19.99 7.13
C LEU A 236 -7.93 -21.48 7.28
N PRO A 237 -7.20 -22.41 6.65
CA PRO A 237 -7.40 -23.83 6.89
C PRO A 237 -7.20 -24.18 8.37
N ALA A 238 -8.08 -25.01 8.93
CA ALA A 238 -8.07 -25.33 10.36
C ALA A 238 -6.83 -26.12 10.82
N ASP A 239 -6.17 -26.80 9.88
CA ASP A 239 -4.94 -27.58 10.09
C ASP A 239 -3.66 -26.76 9.85
N LEU A 240 -3.78 -25.48 9.50
CA LEU A 240 -2.65 -24.60 9.27
C LEU A 240 -2.12 -24.05 10.60
N ASP A 241 -0.87 -24.36 10.94
CA ASP A 241 -0.17 -23.73 12.07
C ASP A 241 0.27 -22.31 11.65
N VAL A 242 -0.58 -21.33 11.96
CA VAL A 242 -0.35 -19.93 11.58
C VAL A 242 0.49 -19.23 12.67
N PRO A 243 1.67 -18.67 12.35
CA PRO A 243 2.48 -17.94 13.33
C PRO A 243 1.91 -16.55 13.65
N GLY A 244 2.52 -15.84 14.60
CA GLY A 244 2.11 -14.49 15.03
C GLY A 244 2.26 -13.39 13.98
N SER A 245 2.80 -13.71 12.80
CA SER A 245 2.97 -12.81 11.67
C SER A 245 2.81 -13.61 10.38
N TYR A 246 1.89 -13.22 9.50
CA TYR A 246 1.62 -13.98 8.27
C TYR A 246 0.91 -13.18 7.17
N LEU A 247 1.04 -13.70 5.96
CA LEU A 247 0.24 -13.35 4.78
C LEU A 247 -0.40 -14.63 4.25
N TRP A 248 -1.73 -14.68 4.22
CA TRP A 248 -2.50 -15.75 3.61
C TRP A 248 -3.09 -15.27 2.29
N VAL A 249 -2.77 -15.96 1.20
CA VAL A 249 -3.17 -15.62 -0.16
C VAL A 249 -4.00 -16.78 -0.70
N GLN A 250 -5.22 -16.48 -1.13
CA GLN A 250 -6.16 -17.48 -1.63
C GLN A 250 -6.90 -17.00 -2.87
N GLY A 251 -6.89 -17.82 -3.93
CA GLY A 251 -7.62 -17.52 -5.15
C GLY A 251 -7.65 -18.70 -6.12
N PRO A 252 -8.37 -18.56 -7.24
CA PRO A 252 -8.48 -19.62 -8.24
C PRO A 252 -7.18 -19.81 -9.02
N ARG A 253 -6.43 -18.74 -9.25
CA ARG A 253 -5.10 -18.75 -9.88
C ARG A 253 -4.37 -17.43 -9.67
N LEU A 254 -3.04 -17.47 -9.64
CA LEU A 254 -2.16 -16.30 -9.72
C LEU A 254 -0.81 -16.67 -10.31
N ALA A 255 -0.05 -15.70 -10.81
CA ALA A 255 1.32 -15.89 -11.22
C ALA A 255 2.29 -15.37 -10.16
N ALA A 256 3.28 -16.18 -9.86
CA ALA A 256 4.41 -15.83 -9.00
C ALA A 256 5.59 -16.74 -9.34
N LEU A 257 6.82 -16.28 -9.14
CA LEU A 257 8.03 -17.09 -9.38
C LEU A 257 8.13 -17.60 -10.83
N GLY A 258 7.59 -16.83 -11.78
CA GLY A 258 7.44 -17.23 -13.18
C GLY A 258 6.53 -18.44 -13.42
N GLN A 259 5.67 -18.82 -12.48
CA GLN A 259 4.73 -19.94 -12.58
C GLN A 259 3.29 -19.51 -12.32
N GLU A 260 2.33 -20.14 -12.99
CA GLU A 260 0.92 -20.06 -12.61
C GLU A 260 0.63 -21.06 -11.49
N ILE A 261 0.09 -20.57 -10.38
CA ILE A 261 -0.27 -21.35 -9.19
C ILE A 261 -1.79 -21.44 -9.16
N ALA A 262 -2.33 -22.64 -9.38
CA ALA A 262 -3.77 -22.90 -9.43
C ALA A 262 -4.13 -24.23 -8.73
N PRO A 263 -5.01 -24.23 -7.71
CA PRO A 263 -5.53 -23.06 -7.00
C PRO A 263 -4.43 -22.37 -6.18
N ALA A 264 -4.48 -21.05 -6.12
CA ALA A 264 -3.57 -20.27 -5.29
C ALA A 264 -3.94 -20.42 -3.82
N ARG A 265 -3.07 -21.06 -3.04
CA ARG A 265 -3.19 -21.21 -1.58
C ARG A 265 -1.81 -21.08 -0.96
N LEU A 266 -1.42 -19.85 -0.61
CA LEU A 266 -0.07 -19.54 -0.16
C LEU A 266 -0.10 -18.95 1.25
N LEU A 267 0.71 -19.54 2.13
CA LEU A 267 1.06 -18.95 3.42
C LEU A 267 2.47 -18.38 3.29
N VAL A 268 2.63 -17.06 3.44
CA VAL A 268 3.92 -16.42 3.63
C VAL A 268 4.09 -16.13 5.11
N ALA A 269 5.14 -16.68 5.72
CA ALA A 269 5.35 -16.59 7.15
C ALA A 269 6.84 -16.66 7.51
N PRO A 270 7.28 -16.01 8.61
CA PRO A 270 8.67 -16.10 9.03
C PRO A 270 9.04 -17.52 9.47
N THR A 271 10.33 -17.80 9.55
CA THR A 271 10.82 -19.07 10.10
C THR A 271 10.71 -19.03 11.62
N GLY A 272 10.03 -20.02 12.19
CA GLY A 272 9.79 -20.12 13.63
C GLY A 272 8.54 -19.36 14.10
N LYS A 273 8.28 -19.40 15.41
CA LYS A 273 7.16 -18.68 16.03
C LYS A 273 7.69 -17.40 16.67
N THR A 274 7.71 -16.31 15.90
CA THR A 274 7.96 -14.96 16.42
C THR A 274 6.67 -14.14 16.39
N ASN A 275 6.58 -13.16 17.30
CA ASN A 275 5.56 -12.12 17.29
C ASN A 275 6.10 -10.81 16.68
N ASP A 276 7.35 -10.81 16.20
CA ASP A 276 7.92 -9.67 15.50
C ASP A 276 7.24 -9.51 14.13
N PRO A 277 6.98 -8.28 13.68
CA PRO A 277 6.43 -8.03 12.35
C PRO A 277 7.27 -8.72 11.27
N MET A 278 6.61 -9.41 10.34
CA MET A 278 7.30 -9.99 9.19
C MET A 278 7.55 -8.92 8.14
N LEU A 279 8.80 -8.69 7.74
CA LEU A 279 9.11 -7.82 6.62
C LEU A 279 8.94 -8.56 5.29
N PHE A 280 8.10 -8.05 4.39
CA PHE A 280 7.85 -8.68 3.10
C PHE A 280 7.79 -7.65 1.97
N ARG A 281 8.49 -7.95 0.87
CA ARG A 281 8.37 -7.18 -0.38
C ARG A 281 7.19 -7.69 -1.18
N LEU A 282 6.21 -6.84 -1.48
CA LEU A 282 5.07 -7.25 -2.29
C LEU A 282 5.46 -7.46 -3.76
N VAL A 283 6.28 -6.55 -4.31
CA VAL A 283 6.79 -6.58 -5.69
C VAL A 283 8.29 -6.92 -5.65
N LYS A 284 8.80 -7.60 -6.68
CA LYS A 284 10.20 -8.10 -6.72
C LYS A 284 10.56 -9.02 -5.53
N SER A 285 9.58 -9.76 -5.02
CA SER A 285 9.76 -10.70 -3.89
C SER A 285 10.70 -11.87 -4.19
N ARG A 286 11.07 -12.09 -5.47
CA ARG A 286 11.93 -13.18 -5.92
C ARG A 286 13.24 -13.27 -5.15
N ASP A 287 13.92 -12.16 -4.92
CA ASP A 287 15.22 -12.17 -4.23
C ASP A 287 15.05 -12.63 -2.78
N GLN A 288 13.98 -12.15 -2.13
CA GLN A 288 13.63 -12.55 -0.78
C GLN A 288 13.24 -14.02 -0.70
N ILE A 289 12.46 -14.52 -1.67
CA ILE A 289 12.03 -15.91 -1.72
C ILE A 289 13.19 -16.85 -2.07
N ALA A 290 14.08 -16.44 -2.98
CA ALA A 290 15.27 -17.20 -3.37
C ALA A 290 16.28 -17.37 -2.22
N ALA A 291 16.35 -16.40 -1.31
CA ALA A 291 17.14 -16.48 -0.08
C ALA A 291 16.44 -17.25 1.06
N GLY A 292 15.20 -17.70 0.84
CA GLY A 292 14.38 -18.41 1.80
C GLY A 292 14.13 -19.87 1.40
N HIS A 293 12.95 -20.38 1.74
CA HIS A 293 12.53 -21.72 1.37
C HIS A 293 11.02 -21.82 1.10
N ILE A 294 10.67 -22.77 0.24
CA ILE A 294 9.29 -23.06 -0.14
C ILE A 294 9.00 -24.52 0.22
N GLU A 295 7.90 -24.75 0.93
CA GLU A 295 7.35 -26.08 1.18
C GLU A 295 6.04 -26.24 0.41
N LEU A 296 5.90 -27.36 -0.30
CA LEU A 296 4.69 -27.72 -1.01
C LEU A 296 3.98 -28.85 -0.26
N GLY A 297 2.79 -28.57 0.24
CA GLY A 297 1.90 -29.56 0.83
C GLY A 297 1.30 -30.48 -0.23
N ILE A 298 1.00 -31.72 0.15
CA ILE A 298 0.35 -32.72 -0.73
C ILE A 298 -1.03 -32.25 -1.20
N ASP A 299 -1.66 -31.35 -0.47
CA ASP A 299 -2.94 -30.74 -0.81
C ASP A 299 -2.81 -29.53 -1.75
N GLY A 300 -1.60 -29.22 -2.22
CA GLY A 300 -1.30 -28.13 -3.13
C GLY A 300 -1.12 -26.77 -2.46
N ARG A 301 -1.10 -26.68 -1.11
CA ARG A 301 -0.74 -25.44 -0.43
C ARG A 301 0.75 -25.18 -0.50
N MET A 302 1.14 -23.93 -0.66
CA MET A 302 2.54 -23.50 -0.62
C MET A 302 2.79 -22.71 0.65
N ILE A 303 3.84 -23.09 1.40
CA ILE A 303 4.35 -22.31 2.53
C ILE A 303 5.65 -21.66 2.08
N ILE A 304 5.65 -20.35 1.97
CA ILE A 304 6.80 -19.54 1.62
C ILE A 304 7.37 -18.97 2.91
N ARG A 305 8.63 -19.29 3.19
CA ARG A 305 9.38 -18.66 4.27
C ARG A 305 10.41 -17.74 3.65
N PRO A 306 10.13 -16.44 3.58
CA PRO A 306 11.03 -15.50 2.94
C PRO A 306 12.35 -15.41 3.71
N GLY A 307 13.45 -15.24 2.98
CA GLY A 307 14.73 -14.85 3.56
C GLY A 307 14.69 -13.42 4.14
N PRO A 308 15.79 -12.96 4.74
CA PRO A 308 15.88 -11.59 5.21
C PRO A 308 15.67 -10.63 4.03
N ALA A 309 14.75 -9.68 4.17
CA ALA A 309 14.66 -8.58 3.22
C ALA A 309 15.88 -7.67 3.44
N GLN A 310 16.83 -7.69 2.51
CA GLN A 310 17.84 -6.65 2.43
C GLN A 310 17.16 -5.36 1.96
N PRO A 311 17.41 -4.19 2.57
CA PRO A 311 17.06 -2.91 1.94
C PRO A 311 17.85 -2.79 0.63
N ASP A 312 17.23 -2.26 -0.42
CA ASP A 312 17.99 -1.95 -1.63
C ASP A 312 19.01 -0.88 -1.26
N THR A 313 20.29 -1.19 -1.47
CA THR A 313 21.34 -0.20 -1.26
C THR A 313 21.21 0.82 -2.39
N PRO A 314 21.03 2.12 -2.12
CA PRO A 314 21.01 3.12 -3.18
C PRO A 314 22.34 3.06 -3.95
N GLY A 315 22.28 2.70 -5.23
CA GLY A 315 23.46 2.71 -6.13
C GLY A 315 23.92 1.36 -6.70
N GLN A 316 23.12 0.29 -6.64
CA GLN A 316 23.36 -0.92 -7.44
C GLN A 316 22.37 -1.07 -8.60
N ASP A 317 22.32 -0.06 -9.47
CA ASP A 317 22.03 -0.30 -10.89
C ASP A 317 23.34 -0.07 -11.64
N ARG A 318 23.80 -1.09 -12.34
CA ARG A 318 24.99 -1.05 -13.21
C ARG A 318 24.60 -1.51 -14.60
#